data_AF-A0A2K5BXJ4-F1
#
_entry.id   AF-A0A2K5BXJ4-F1
#
_cell.length_a   1.000
_cell.length_b   1.000
_cell.length_c   1.000
_cell.angle_alpha   90.00
_cell.angle_beta   90.00
_cell.angle_gamma   90.00
#
_symmetry.space_group_name_H-M   'P 1'
#
loop_
_entity.id
_entity.type
_entity.pdbx_description
1 polymer ?
#
loop_
_entity_poly.entity_id
_entity_poly.type
_entity_poly.pdbx_seq_one_letter_code
_entity_poly.pdbx_strand_id
1 'polypeptide(L)'
;GPKITWNTFKTIQQRRALLGKWFDKWTDSQRRRILTGLLERCSLSQQKFCCRKLQEKIPAEALDFTTKLPRVLSLYIFSFLDPRSLCRCAQVCWHWKNLAELDQLWMLKCLRFNWCINFSPTPFEQGIWKKHYIQMVKELHVTKPKVNFRQKAASLRRKRNEMTPDFSRQSHDKKNKLQDRTRLRKAQSMVSTAYKRFVTITLMRISRSLILFAKLNLFI
;
A
#
# COMPACT_ATOMS: atom_id res chain seq x y z
N GLY A 1 11.93 -48.50 40.18
CA GLY A 1 11.05 -48.40 41.36
C GLY A 1 10.33 -47.06 41.39
N PRO A 2 9.01 -47.02 41.61
CA PRO A 2 8.17 -45.82 41.49
C PRO A 2 8.56 -44.66 42.44
N LYS A 3 9.17 -44.94 43.60
CA LYS A 3 9.63 -43.88 44.54
C LYS A 3 10.72 -42.97 43.96
N ILE A 4 11.61 -43.51 43.11
CA ILE A 4 12.72 -42.73 42.50
C ILE A 4 12.14 -41.75 41.47
N THR A 5 11.19 -42.20 40.64
CA THR A 5 10.54 -41.36 39.62
C THR A 5 9.69 -40.24 40.25
N TRP A 6 9.03 -40.50 41.38
CA TRP A 6 8.29 -39.50 42.15
C TRP A 6 9.21 -38.41 42.74
N ASN A 7 10.36 -38.80 43.30
CA ASN A 7 11.33 -37.84 43.83
C ASN A 7 11.91 -36.95 42.72
N THR A 8 12.27 -37.52 41.58
CA THR A 8 12.76 -36.75 40.42
C THR A 8 11.71 -35.76 39.91
N PHE A 9 10.45 -36.18 39.80
CA PHE A 9 9.35 -35.29 39.40
C PHE A 9 9.18 -34.12 40.37
N LYS A 10 9.18 -34.40 41.68
CA LYS A 10 9.08 -33.37 42.73
C LYS A 10 10.24 -32.37 42.63
N THR A 11 11.47 -32.84 42.41
CA THR A 11 12.64 -31.97 42.24
C THR A 11 12.54 -31.10 40.99
N ILE A 12 12.05 -31.63 39.87
CA ILE A 12 11.86 -30.85 38.63
C ILE A 12 10.83 -29.73 38.84
N GLN A 13 9.71 -30.02 39.49
CA GLN A 13 8.69 -29.00 39.78
C GLN A 13 9.24 -27.90 40.70
N GLN A 14 10.00 -28.27 41.73
CA GLN A 14 10.65 -27.29 42.62
C GLN A 14 11.62 -26.39 41.86
N ARG A 15 12.48 -26.97 41.00
CA ARG A 15 13.42 -26.20 40.17
C ARG A 15 12.71 -25.31 39.16
N ARG A 16 11.62 -25.78 38.54
CA ARG A 16 10.79 -24.98 37.64
C ARG A 16 10.19 -23.78 38.34
N ALA A 17 9.65 -23.96 39.56
CA ALA A 17 9.07 -22.86 40.33
C ALA A 17 10.13 -21.81 40.70
N LEU A 18 11.33 -22.24 41.09
CA LEU A 18 12.44 -21.34 41.41
C LEU A 18 12.90 -20.54 40.18
N LEU A 19 13.03 -21.22 39.03
CA LEU A 19 13.39 -20.58 37.76
C LEU A 19 12.36 -19.51 37.38
N GLY A 20 11.05 -19.77 37.55
CA GLY A 20 10.01 -18.77 37.32
C GLY A 20 10.20 -17.52 38.18
N LYS A 21 10.42 -17.69 39.49
CA LYS A 21 10.68 -16.57 40.41
C LYS A 21 11.90 -15.74 40.02
N TRP A 22 12.96 -16.37 39.52
CA TRP A 22 14.15 -15.67 39.04
C TRP A 22 13.88 -14.95 37.71
N PHE A 23 13.20 -15.62 36.79
CA PHE A 23 12.85 -15.05 35.48
C PHE A 23 12.04 -13.77 35.63
N ASP A 24 11.09 -13.73 36.57
CA ASP A 24 10.28 -12.53 36.86
C ASP A 24 11.12 -11.35 37.35
N LYS A 25 12.23 -11.60 38.05
CA LYS A 25 13.15 -10.58 38.56
C LYS A 25 14.22 -10.14 37.57
N TRP A 26 14.47 -10.93 36.52
CA TRP A 26 15.51 -10.63 35.54
C TRP A 26 15.13 -9.50 34.59
N THR A 27 16.13 -8.74 34.16
CA THR A 27 15.97 -7.73 33.11
C THR A 27 15.70 -8.38 31.76
N ASP A 28 15.18 -7.62 30.81
CA ASP A 28 14.88 -8.15 29.47
C ASP A 28 16.14 -8.70 28.78
N SER A 29 17.29 -8.02 28.89
CA SER A 29 18.58 -8.52 28.37
C SER A 29 18.96 -9.88 28.98
N GLN A 30 18.80 -10.06 30.29
CA GLN A 30 19.07 -11.32 30.98
C GLN A 30 18.11 -12.43 30.53
N ARG A 31 16.80 -12.12 30.40
CA ARG A 31 15.79 -13.06 29.89
C ARG A 31 16.12 -13.52 28.48
N ARG A 32 16.42 -12.58 27.57
CA ARG A 32 16.84 -12.89 26.20
C ARG A 32 18.06 -13.81 26.17
N ARG A 33 19.11 -13.47 26.95
CA ARG A 33 20.34 -14.27 27.01
C ARG A 33 20.10 -15.70 27.48
N ILE A 34 19.31 -15.91 28.53
CA ILE A 34 19.01 -17.26 29.03
C ILE A 34 18.13 -18.04 28.04
N LEU A 35 17.12 -17.40 27.45
CA LEU A 35 16.29 -18.06 26.43
C LEU A 35 17.12 -18.52 25.23
N THR A 36 18.03 -17.68 24.73
CA THR A 36 18.96 -18.06 23.66
C THR A 36 19.82 -19.25 24.07
N GLY A 37 20.47 -19.19 25.24
CA GLY A 37 21.32 -20.28 25.71
C GLY A 37 20.59 -21.60 25.98
N LEU A 38 19.29 -21.55 26.33
CA LEU A 38 18.45 -22.75 26.45
C LEU A 38 18.12 -23.33 25.07
N LEU A 39 17.76 -22.49 24.09
CA LEU A 39 17.44 -22.93 22.72
C LEU A 39 18.66 -23.53 22.00
N GLU A 40 19.85 -23.00 22.23
CA GLU A 40 21.11 -23.53 21.67
C GLU A 40 21.44 -24.94 22.20
N ARG A 41 20.97 -25.29 23.41
CA ARG A 41 21.14 -26.62 24.00
C ARG A 41 20.07 -27.62 23.57
N CYS A 42 19.00 -27.14 22.91
CA CYS A 42 17.94 -27.99 22.40
C CYS A 42 18.35 -28.70 21.10
N SER A 43 17.91 -29.94 20.91
CA SER A 43 18.01 -30.63 19.63
C SER A 43 17.12 -29.98 18.56
N LEU A 44 17.35 -30.29 17.29
CA LEU A 44 16.51 -29.77 16.19
C LEU A 44 15.02 -30.11 16.38
N SER A 45 14.69 -31.31 16.89
CA SER A 45 13.30 -31.69 17.15
C SER A 45 12.67 -30.87 18.28
N GLN A 46 13.44 -30.56 19.33
CA GLN A 46 13.01 -29.70 20.44
C GLN A 46 12.88 -28.23 19.99
N GLN A 47 13.78 -27.72 19.16
CA GLN A 47 13.66 -26.38 18.59
C GLN A 47 12.41 -26.25 17.71
N LYS A 48 12.14 -27.25 16.85
CA LYS A 48 10.89 -27.30 16.07
C LYS A 48 9.65 -27.34 16.96
N PHE A 49 9.70 -28.07 18.08
CA PHE A 49 8.64 -28.07 19.08
C PHE A 49 8.43 -26.68 19.69
N CYS A 50 9.51 -25.99 20.12
CA CYS A 50 9.43 -24.63 20.64
C CYS A 50 8.85 -23.65 19.60
N CYS A 51 9.28 -23.75 18.33
CA CYS A 51 8.76 -22.91 17.25
C CYS A 51 7.24 -23.04 17.11
N ARG A 52 6.71 -24.28 17.07
CA ARG A 52 5.25 -24.50 17.03
C ARG A 52 4.53 -23.93 18.24
N LYS A 53 5.06 -24.16 19.45
CA LYS A 53 4.46 -23.64 20.69
C LYS A 53 4.45 -22.11 20.76
N LEU A 54 5.48 -21.47 20.22
CA LEU A 54 5.52 -20.01 20.09
C LEU A 54 4.50 -19.53 19.05
N GLN A 55 4.39 -20.19 17.90
CA GLN A 55 3.40 -19.86 16.86
C GLN A 55 1.95 -20.02 17.34
N GLU A 56 1.66 -20.98 18.23
CA GLU A 56 0.33 -21.10 18.86
C GLU A 56 -0.02 -19.93 19.80
N LYS A 57 1.00 -19.23 20.33
CA LYS A 57 0.83 -18.14 21.32
C LYS A 57 0.97 -16.76 20.72
N ILE A 58 1.70 -16.63 19.62
CA ILE A 58 1.84 -15.40 18.86
C ILE A 58 0.70 -15.37 17.84
N PRO A 59 -0.25 -14.42 17.92
CA PRO A 59 -1.38 -14.36 16.99
C PRO A 59 -0.88 -14.34 15.55
N ALA A 60 -1.43 -15.20 14.68
CA ALA A 60 -1.09 -15.20 13.26
C ALA A 60 -1.44 -13.86 12.60
N GLU A 61 -2.40 -13.11 13.17
CA GLU A 61 -2.76 -11.75 12.76
C GLU A 61 -1.63 -10.73 13.01
N ALA A 62 -0.63 -11.05 13.83
CA ALA A 62 0.53 -10.20 14.09
C ALA A 62 1.66 -10.41 13.07
N LEU A 63 1.50 -11.30 12.09
CA LEU A 63 2.52 -11.54 11.08
C LEU A 63 2.45 -10.49 9.98
N ASP A 64 3.53 -9.73 9.84
CA ASP A 64 3.67 -8.80 8.73
C ASP A 64 3.86 -9.57 7.40
N PHE A 65 2.77 -9.67 6.63
CA PHE A 65 2.76 -10.35 5.33
C PHE A 65 3.79 -9.79 4.35
N THR A 66 4.14 -8.50 4.46
CA THR A 66 5.09 -7.86 3.55
C THR A 66 6.51 -8.43 3.69
N THR A 67 6.82 -9.05 4.84
CA THR A 67 8.10 -9.73 5.10
C THR A 67 8.14 -11.17 4.58
N LYS A 68 6.98 -11.75 4.24
CA LYS A 68 6.86 -13.14 3.79
C LYS A 68 6.63 -13.25 2.29
N LEU A 69 5.93 -12.27 1.72
CA LEU A 69 5.62 -12.24 0.29
C LEU A 69 6.71 -11.53 -0.50
N PRO A 70 7.00 -11.97 -1.74
CA PRO A 70 7.78 -11.17 -2.69
C PRO A 70 7.18 -9.77 -2.85
N ARG A 71 8.05 -8.75 -2.96
CA ARG A 71 7.66 -7.33 -3.03
C ARG A 71 6.54 -7.04 -4.03
N VAL A 72 6.53 -7.72 -5.18
CA VAL A 72 5.51 -7.55 -6.23
C VAL A 72 4.10 -7.89 -5.73
N LEU A 73 3.95 -8.98 -4.95
CA LEU A 73 2.65 -9.38 -4.41
C LEU A 73 2.18 -8.43 -3.31
N SER A 74 3.10 -7.97 -2.46
CA SER A 74 2.82 -6.93 -1.47
C SER A 74 2.30 -5.66 -2.14
N LEU A 75 2.95 -5.20 -3.23
CA LEU A 75 2.50 -4.02 -3.98
C LEU A 75 1.15 -4.24 -4.68
N TYR A 76 0.89 -5.45 -5.17
CA TYR A 76 -0.41 -5.80 -5.74
C TYR A 76 -1.52 -5.68 -4.70
N ILE A 77 -1.32 -6.20 -3.48
CA ILE A 77 -2.28 -6.05 -2.36
C ILE A 77 -2.50 -4.56 -2.04
N PHE A 78 -1.42 -3.78 -1.89
CA PHE A 78 -1.52 -2.34 -1.61
C PHE A 78 -2.20 -1.57 -2.76
N SER A 79 -2.20 -2.07 -3.99
CA SER A 79 -2.84 -1.41 -5.14
C SER A 79 -4.36 -1.33 -5.02
N PHE A 80 -4.98 -2.23 -4.25
CA PHE A 80 -6.43 -2.24 -3.98
C PHE A 80 -6.86 -1.23 -2.92
N LEU A 81 -5.92 -0.75 -2.11
CA LEU A 81 -6.22 0.19 -1.03
C LEU A 81 -6.50 1.59 -1.57
N ASP A 82 -7.48 2.26 -0.96
CA ASP A 82 -7.74 3.67 -1.21
C ASP A 82 -6.62 4.55 -0.61
N PRO A 83 -6.48 5.81 -1.07
CA PRO A 83 -5.42 6.71 -0.60
C PRO A 83 -5.40 6.92 0.92
N ARG A 84 -6.55 6.93 1.61
CA ARG A 84 -6.60 7.09 3.06
C ARG A 84 -6.09 5.84 3.76
N SER A 85 -6.48 4.66 3.29
CA SER A 85 -5.98 3.38 3.80
C SER A 85 -4.47 3.23 3.58
N LEU A 86 -3.95 3.63 2.42
CA LEU A 86 -2.50 3.67 2.16
C LEU A 86 -1.75 4.59 3.15
N CYS A 87 -2.34 5.74 3.49
CA CYS A 87 -1.76 6.62 4.52
C CYS A 87 -1.78 5.99 5.92
N ARG A 88 -2.75 5.14 6.26
CA ARG A 88 -2.73 4.37 7.51
C ARG A 88 -1.66 3.27 7.47
N CYS A 89 -1.54 2.55 6.36
CA CYS A 89 -0.48 1.56 6.17
C CYS A 89 0.91 2.18 6.37
N ALA A 90 1.14 3.39 5.87
CA ALA A 90 2.40 4.10 6.06
C ALA A 90 2.74 4.44 7.53
N GLN A 91 1.78 4.34 8.45
CA GLN A 91 1.99 4.58 9.88
C GLN A 91 2.29 3.30 10.67
N VAL A 92 2.22 2.12 10.04
CA VAL A 92 2.46 0.83 10.70
C VAL A 92 3.95 0.66 11.03
N CYS A 93 4.82 0.81 10.03
CA CYS A 93 6.27 0.76 10.19
C CYS A 93 6.98 1.40 8.99
N TRP A 94 8.30 1.62 9.09
CA TRP A 94 9.10 2.18 8.00
C TRP A 94 9.05 1.36 6.71
N HIS A 95 9.02 0.04 6.82
CA HIS A 95 8.91 -0.84 5.64
C HIS A 95 7.58 -0.64 4.91
N TRP A 96 6.46 -0.57 5.65
CA TRP A 96 5.14 -0.31 5.07
C TRP A 96 5.03 1.09 4.50
N LYS A 97 5.64 2.09 5.14
CA LYS A 97 5.76 3.45 4.58
C LYS A 97 6.43 3.43 3.22
N ASN A 98 7.60 2.78 3.13
CA ASN A 98 8.34 2.67 1.88
C ASN A 98 7.53 1.97 0.77
N LEU A 99 6.70 0.97 1.11
CA LEU A 99 5.82 0.32 0.12
C LEU A 99 4.63 1.21 -0.26
N ALA A 100 3.93 1.79 0.72
CA ALA A 100 2.72 2.57 0.51
C ALA A 100 2.94 3.87 -0.25
N GLU A 101 4.16 4.42 -0.22
CA GLU A 101 4.50 5.71 -0.84
C GLU A 101 5.05 5.58 -2.27
N LEU A 102 5.19 4.37 -2.80
CA LEU A 102 5.75 4.14 -4.14
C LEU A 102 4.90 4.73 -5.25
N ASP A 103 5.58 5.34 -6.21
CA ASP A 103 4.96 5.96 -7.37
C ASP A 103 4.14 4.98 -8.22
N GLN A 104 4.53 3.70 -8.27
CA GLN A 104 3.76 2.65 -8.93
C GLN A 104 2.33 2.53 -8.37
N LEU A 105 2.15 2.79 -7.07
CA LEU A 105 0.84 2.82 -6.44
C LEU A 105 0.11 4.11 -6.77
N TRP A 106 0.73 5.26 -6.56
CA TRP A 106 0.06 6.56 -6.68
C TRP A 106 -0.22 6.96 -8.13
N MET A 107 0.61 6.54 -9.08
CA MET A 107 0.37 6.70 -10.51
C MET A 107 -0.96 6.11 -10.93
N LEU A 108 -1.22 4.85 -10.56
CA LEU A 108 -2.50 4.20 -10.86
C LEU A 108 -3.69 4.96 -10.28
N LYS A 109 -3.50 5.66 -9.16
CA LYS A 109 -4.56 6.38 -8.46
C LYS A 109 -4.84 7.71 -9.16
N CYS A 110 -3.81 8.44 -9.60
CA CYS A 110 -3.93 9.64 -10.43
C CYS A 110 -4.56 9.34 -11.79
N LEU A 111 -4.11 8.27 -12.46
CA LEU A 111 -4.58 7.93 -13.79
C LEU A 111 -6.07 7.54 -13.82
N ARG A 112 -6.64 7.03 -12.72
CA ARG A 112 -8.10 6.81 -12.59
C ARG A 112 -8.91 8.10 -12.75
N PHE A 113 -8.35 9.25 -12.37
CA PHE A 113 -8.96 10.57 -12.52
C PHE A 113 -8.45 11.32 -13.75
N ASN A 114 -7.68 10.64 -14.61
CA ASN A 114 -7.07 11.22 -15.80
C ASN A 114 -6.09 12.37 -15.47
N TRP A 115 -5.50 12.34 -14.27
CA TRP A 115 -4.46 13.27 -13.84
C TRP A 115 -3.10 12.79 -14.31
N CYS A 116 -2.55 13.50 -15.28
CA CYS A 116 -1.26 13.21 -15.89
C CYS A 116 -0.23 14.25 -15.47
N ILE A 117 1.01 13.81 -15.33
CA ILE A 117 2.15 14.70 -15.13
C ILE A 117 2.68 15.12 -16.51
N ASN A 118 3.04 16.39 -16.66
CA ASN A 118 3.48 16.98 -17.94
C ASN A 118 4.97 16.75 -18.24
N PHE A 119 5.66 16.00 -17.39
CA PHE A 119 7.06 15.61 -17.54
C PHE A 119 7.21 14.12 -17.22
N SER A 120 8.30 13.52 -17.67
CA SER A 120 8.66 12.14 -17.32
C SER A 120 9.55 12.14 -16.09
N PRO A 121 9.09 11.60 -14.94
CA PRO A 121 9.95 11.36 -13.79
C PRO A 121 11.19 10.55 -14.16
N THR A 122 12.32 10.87 -13.57
CA THR A 122 13.50 10.00 -13.58
C THR A 122 13.27 8.82 -12.64
N PRO A 123 13.92 7.65 -12.88
CA PRO A 123 13.77 6.47 -12.01
C PRO A 123 14.23 6.69 -10.56
N PHE A 124 15.01 7.74 -10.29
CA PHE A 124 15.57 8.04 -8.97
C PHE A 124 14.68 8.94 -8.12
N GLU A 125 13.72 9.62 -8.74
CA GLU A 125 12.79 10.47 -8.03
C GLU A 125 11.65 9.62 -7.44
N GLN A 126 11.40 9.78 -6.15
CA GLN A 126 10.39 9.02 -5.42
C GLN A 126 9.26 9.92 -4.91
N GLY A 127 8.04 9.38 -4.96
CA GLY A 127 6.85 10.00 -4.39
C GLY A 127 6.32 11.18 -5.21
N ILE A 128 6.73 11.33 -6.47
CA ILE A 128 6.24 12.36 -7.37
C ILE A 128 4.72 12.23 -7.56
N TRP A 129 4.25 11.01 -7.81
CA TRP A 129 2.83 10.77 -8.06
C TRP A 129 1.99 10.96 -6.81
N LYS A 130 2.53 10.65 -5.62
CA LYS A 130 1.85 10.95 -4.35
C LYS A 130 1.72 12.46 -4.16
N LYS A 131 2.78 13.23 -4.38
CA LYS A 131 2.76 14.70 -4.31
C LYS A 131 1.75 15.28 -5.30
N HIS A 132 1.78 14.81 -6.54
CA HIS A 132 0.82 15.22 -7.57
C HIS A 132 -0.62 14.89 -7.18
N TYR A 133 -0.90 13.68 -6.67
CA TYR A 133 -2.22 13.31 -6.17
C TYR A 133 -2.73 14.29 -5.11
N ILE A 134 -1.90 14.60 -4.12
CA ILE A 134 -2.25 15.53 -3.04
C ILE A 134 -2.53 16.93 -3.60
N GLN A 135 -1.72 17.40 -4.55
CA GLN A 135 -1.92 18.68 -5.21
C GLN A 135 -3.26 18.72 -5.96
N MET A 136 -3.54 17.73 -6.79
CA MET A 136 -4.79 17.65 -7.57
C MET A 136 -6.02 17.58 -6.65
N VAL A 137 -5.94 16.81 -5.56
CA VAL A 137 -7.01 16.76 -4.56
C VAL A 137 -7.23 18.13 -3.92
N LYS A 138 -6.16 18.85 -3.56
CA LYS A 138 -6.26 20.22 -3.02
C LYS A 138 -6.91 21.16 -4.02
N GLU A 139 -6.50 21.15 -5.28
CA GLU A 139 -7.08 21.96 -6.35
C GLU A 139 -8.58 21.69 -6.51
N LEU A 140 -8.99 20.42 -6.54
CA LEU A 140 -10.42 20.07 -6.58
C LEU A 140 -11.20 20.57 -5.36
N HIS A 141 -10.64 20.46 -4.15
CA HIS A 141 -11.29 20.93 -2.93
C HIS A 141 -11.35 22.46 -2.85
N VAL A 142 -10.36 23.16 -3.45
CA VAL A 142 -10.34 24.62 -3.61
C VAL A 142 -11.37 25.08 -4.64
N THR A 143 -11.64 24.28 -5.69
CA THR A 143 -12.72 24.54 -6.67
C THR A 143 -14.13 24.23 -6.17
N LYS A 144 -14.36 24.06 -4.85
CA LYS A 144 -15.72 24.26 -4.32
C LYS A 144 -16.18 25.64 -4.81
N PRO A 145 -17.30 25.76 -5.55
CA PRO A 145 -17.73 27.05 -6.01
C PRO A 145 -17.90 27.93 -4.77
N LYS A 146 -17.14 29.02 -4.68
CA LYS A 146 -17.61 30.21 -3.97
C LYS A 146 -18.85 30.66 -4.73
N VAL A 147 -19.98 30.00 -4.47
CA VAL A 147 -21.28 30.60 -4.73
C VAL A 147 -21.33 31.78 -3.79
N ASN A 148 -20.96 32.96 -4.30
CA ASN A 148 -21.34 34.23 -3.68
C ASN A 148 -22.87 34.29 -3.79
N PHE A 149 -23.57 33.65 -2.85
CA PHE A 149 -25.03 33.62 -2.78
C PHE A 149 -25.63 35.04 -2.76
N ARG A 150 -24.84 36.06 -2.40
CA ARG A 150 -25.23 37.48 -2.47
C ARG A 150 -25.42 38.02 -3.89
N GLN A 151 -24.63 37.58 -4.87
CA GLN A 151 -24.72 38.12 -6.24
C GLN A 151 -25.78 37.40 -7.09
N LYS A 152 -26.01 36.11 -6.85
CA LYS A 152 -27.00 35.32 -7.61
C LYS A 152 -28.44 35.70 -7.25
N ALA A 153 -28.71 36.08 -5.99
CA ALA A 153 -30.03 36.56 -5.56
C ALA A 153 -30.40 37.94 -6.16
N ALA A 154 -29.42 38.85 -6.31
CA ALA A 154 -29.62 40.15 -6.93
C ALA A 154 -29.82 40.04 -8.46
N SER A 155 -29.09 39.14 -9.11
CA SER A 155 -29.25 38.82 -10.53
C SER A 155 -30.60 38.17 -10.84
N LEU A 156 -31.08 37.23 -10.00
CA LEU A 156 -32.37 36.56 -10.18
C LEU A 156 -33.57 37.50 -9.96
N ARG A 157 -33.45 38.52 -9.11
CA ARG A 157 -34.47 39.58 -8.97
C ARG A 157 -34.51 40.51 -10.18
N ARG A 158 -33.37 40.91 -10.76
CA ARG A 158 -33.34 41.74 -11.97
C ARG A 158 -33.85 40.99 -13.21
N LYS A 159 -33.51 39.71 -13.35
CA LYS A 159 -33.89 38.90 -14.53
C LYS A 159 -35.36 38.51 -14.59
N ARG A 160 -36.15 38.80 -13.54
CA ARG A 160 -37.62 38.64 -13.55
C ARG A 160 -38.33 39.86 -14.16
N ASN A 161 -37.68 41.03 -14.22
CA ASN A 161 -38.29 42.27 -14.70
C ASN A 161 -37.92 42.65 -16.15
N GLU A 162 -37.06 41.89 -16.82
CA GLU A 162 -36.72 42.15 -18.23
C GLU A 162 -36.87 40.86 -19.04
N MET A 163 -38.08 40.65 -19.55
CA MET A 163 -38.37 39.67 -20.59
C MET A 163 -38.23 40.38 -21.94
N THR A 164 -37.10 40.19 -22.62
CA THR A 164 -37.00 40.26 -24.10
C THR A 164 -35.91 39.27 -24.56
N PRO A 165 -36.09 38.54 -25.68
CA PRO A 165 -35.11 37.56 -26.15
C PRO A 165 -34.12 38.22 -27.13
N ASP A 166 -32.82 38.09 -26.87
CA ASP A 166 -31.78 38.38 -27.88
C ASP A 166 -30.94 37.12 -28.17
N PHE A 167 -30.92 36.75 -29.45
CA PHE A 167 -30.48 35.50 -30.04
C PHE A 167 -29.10 35.71 -30.67
N SER A 168 -28.01 35.73 -29.90
CA SER A 168 -26.67 35.85 -30.51
C SER A 168 -25.45 35.45 -29.65
N ARG A 169 -25.62 34.80 -28.48
CA ARG A 169 -24.48 34.39 -27.62
C ARG A 169 -24.23 32.88 -27.45
N GLN A 170 -24.83 32.02 -28.27
CA GLN A 170 -24.71 30.56 -28.12
C GLN A 170 -23.71 29.86 -29.07
N SER A 171 -23.09 30.58 -30.02
CA SER A 171 -22.25 29.97 -31.06
C SER A 171 -20.79 29.73 -30.61
N HIS A 172 -20.17 30.66 -29.90
CA HIS A 172 -18.75 30.57 -29.54
C HIS A 172 -18.45 29.53 -28.44
N ASP A 173 -19.38 29.32 -27.50
CA ASP A 173 -19.17 28.46 -26.33
C ASP A 173 -19.33 26.96 -26.67
N LYS A 174 -20.16 26.64 -27.67
CA LYS A 174 -20.28 25.27 -28.20
C LYS A 174 -19.05 24.85 -29.03
N LYS A 175 -18.40 25.80 -29.72
CA LYS A 175 -17.22 25.53 -30.57
C LYS A 175 -15.98 25.18 -29.74
N ASN A 176 -15.76 25.89 -28.62
CA ASN A 176 -14.67 25.57 -27.69
C ASN A 176 -14.85 24.22 -26.98
N LYS A 177 -16.07 23.91 -26.51
CA LYS A 177 -16.37 22.61 -25.88
C LYS A 177 -16.21 21.42 -26.82
N LEU A 178 -16.55 21.58 -28.11
CA LEU A 178 -16.42 20.51 -29.09
C LEU A 178 -14.94 20.26 -29.44
N GLN A 179 -14.15 21.32 -29.62
CA GLN A 179 -12.70 21.23 -29.85
C GLN A 179 -11.97 20.52 -28.70
N ASP A 180 -12.31 20.86 -27.45
CA ASP A 180 -11.77 20.19 -26.26
C ASP A 180 -12.08 18.69 -26.25
N ARG A 181 -13.32 18.32 -26.61
CA ARG A 181 -13.76 16.91 -26.66
C ARG A 181 -13.04 16.10 -27.74
N THR A 182 -12.71 16.69 -28.89
CA THR A 182 -11.88 16.06 -29.93
C THR A 182 -10.41 15.92 -29.54
N ARG A 183 -9.84 16.93 -28.86
CA ARG A 183 -8.47 16.87 -28.33
C ARG A 183 -8.35 15.83 -27.21
N LEU A 184 -9.36 15.74 -26.35
CA LEU A 184 -9.51 14.69 -25.32
C LEU A 184 -9.55 13.29 -25.93
N ARG A 185 -10.30 13.07 -27.02
CA ARG A 185 -10.34 11.76 -27.71
C ARG A 185 -8.99 11.39 -28.33
N LYS A 186 -8.26 12.37 -28.92
CA LYS A 186 -6.93 12.14 -29.50
C LYS A 186 -5.90 11.83 -28.40
N ALA A 187 -5.94 12.56 -27.28
CA ALA A 187 -5.09 12.30 -26.12
C ALA A 187 -5.39 10.94 -25.48
N GLN A 188 -6.66 10.55 -25.32
CA GLN A 188 -7.08 9.24 -24.82
C GLN A 188 -6.62 8.09 -25.74
N SER A 189 -6.66 8.28 -27.07
CA SER A 189 -6.15 7.32 -28.05
C SER A 189 -4.63 7.14 -27.96
N MET A 190 -3.90 8.25 -27.77
CA MET A 190 -2.44 8.22 -27.60
C MET A 190 -2.01 7.59 -26.26
N VAL A 191 -2.76 7.86 -25.18
CA VAL A 191 -2.54 7.29 -23.84
C VAL A 191 -2.87 5.80 -23.81
N SER A 192 -3.91 5.34 -24.52
CA SER A 192 -4.19 3.89 -24.69
C SER A 192 -3.03 3.16 -25.39
N THR A 193 -2.39 3.82 -26.36
CA THR A 193 -1.25 3.27 -27.09
C THR A 193 0.02 3.22 -26.24
N ALA A 194 0.28 4.27 -25.44
CA ALA A 194 1.41 4.31 -24.51
C ALA A 194 1.23 3.34 -23.33
N TYR A 195 0.02 3.20 -22.79
CA TYR A 195 -0.36 2.24 -21.75
C TYR A 195 -0.23 0.80 -22.23
N LYS A 196 -0.74 0.48 -23.43
CA LYS A 196 -0.52 -0.82 -24.05
C LYS A 196 0.97 -1.08 -24.28
N ARG A 197 1.74 -0.12 -24.80
CA ARG A 197 3.19 -0.28 -24.97
C ARG A 197 3.93 -0.50 -23.65
N PHE A 198 3.62 0.22 -22.57
CA PHE A 198 4.29 0.06 -21.28
C PHE A 198 3.94 -1.26 -20.58
N VAL A 199 2.66 -1.66 -20.60
CA VAL A 199 2.19 -2.93 -20.06
C VAL A 199 2.73 -4.10 -20.89
N THR A 200 2.71 -4.01 -22.22
CA THR A 200 3.27 -5.05 -23.10
C THR A 200 4.79 -5.14 -23.00
N ILE A 201 5.54 -4.04 -22.86
CA ILE A 201 7.01 -4.08 -22.62
C ILE A 201 7.32 -4.74 -21.26
N THR A 202 6.52 -4.46 -20.23
CA THR A 202 6.68 -5.05 -18.90
C THR A 202 6.30 -6.53 -18.89
N LEU A 203 5.20 -6.91 -19.56
CA LEU A 203 4.77 -8.31 -19.74
C LEU A 203 5.70 -9.10 -20.69
N MET A 204 6.31 -8.47 -21.70
CA MET A 204 7.31 -9.11 -22.57
C MET A 204 8.63 -9.38 -21.84
N ARG A 205 9.01 -8.53 -20.87
CA ARG A 205 10.16 -8.80 -19.98
C ARG A 205 9.85 -9.92 -18.97
N ILE A 206 8.63 -9.97 -18.45
CA ILE A 206 8.18 -11.01 -17.51
C ILE A 206 8.01 -12.38 -18.19
N SER A 207 7.46 -12.45 -19.41
CA SER A 207 7.30 -13.71 -20.15
C SER A 207 8.62 -14.32 -20.61
N ARG A 208 9.59 -13.50 -21.04
CA ARG A 208 10.95 -14.00 -21.35
C ARG A 208 11.69 -14.51 -20.12
N SER A 209 11.51 -13.88 -18.95
CA SER A 209 12.08 -14.38 -17.69
C SER A 209 11.39 -15.64 -17.17
N LEU A 210 10.06 -15.78 -17.30
CA LEU A 210 9.34 -16.99 -16.88
C LEU A 210 9.61 -18.19 -17.80
N ILE A 211 9.79 -17.98 -19.12
CA ILE A 211 10.17 -19.04 -20.06
C ILE A 211 11.63 -19.49 -19.83
N LEU A 212 12.55 -18.57 -19.48
CA LEU A 212 13.91 -18.93 -19.07
C LEU A 212 13.90 -19.71 -17.74
N PHE A 213 13.06 -19.28 -16.78
CA PHE A 213 12.94 -19.93 -15.47
C PHE A 213 12.29 -21.31 -15.54
N ALA A 214 11.31 -21.51 -16.43
CA ALA A 214 10.72 -22.81 -16.70
C ALA A 214 11.68 -23.75 -17.47
N LYS A 215 12.51 -23.22 -18.38
CA LYS A 215 13.54 -24.02 -19.08
C LYS A 215 14.74 -24.38 -18.20
N LEU A 216 15.11 -23.54 -17.22
CA LEU A 216 16.16 -23.89 -16.24
C LEU A 216 15.71 -24.90 -15.18
N ASN A 217 14.43 -24.89 -14.78
CA ASN A 217 13.88 -25.84 -13.80
C ASN A 217 13.53 -27.23 -14.37
N LEU A 218 13.76 -27.47 -15.66
CA LEU A 218 13.64 -28.81 -16.28
C LEU A 218 15.01 -29.49 -16.50
N PHE A 219 16.11 -28.86 -16.04
CA PHE A 219 17.48 -29.36 -16.18
C PHE A 219 18.21 -29.50 -14.81
N ILE A 220 17.48 -29.42 -13.70
CA ILE A 220 17.92 -29.76 -12.34
C ILE A 220 16.96 -30.82 -11.80
#